data_AF-A0A161IUH3-F1
#
_entry.id   AF-A0A161IUH3-F1
#
_cell.length_a   1.000
_cell.length_b   1.000
_cell.length_c   1.000
_cell.angle_alpha   90.00
_cell.angle_beta   90.00
_cell.angle_gamma   90.00
#
_symmetry.space_group_name_H-M   'P 1'
#
loop_
_entity.id
_entity.type
_entity.pdbx_description
1 polymer ?
#
loop_
_entity_poly.entity_id
_entity_poly.type
_entity_poly.pdbx_seq_one_letter_code
_entity_poly.pdbx_strand_id
1 'polypeptide(L)' 'MAHACGFSDDSFAFDPITMALTAIPAFIAVWLRLRTGSLLLPVLLHNFGNSLSFIV' A
#
# COMPACT_ATOMS: atom_id res chain seq x y z
N MET A 1 1.86 -14.13 0.19
CA MET A 1 0.69 -13.24 0.17
C MET A 1 0.97 -12.18 -0.89
N ALA A 2 0.26 -12.20 -2.02
CA ALA A 2 0.24 -11.02 -2.90
C ALA A 2 -0.80 -10.05 -2.30
N HIS A 3 -0.66 -8.74 -2.52
CA HIS A 3 -1.32 -7.62 -1.81
C HIS A 3 -2.84 -7.68 -1.59
N ALA A 4 -3.53 -8.65 -2.17
CA ALA A 4 -4.87 -9.06 -1.76
C ALA A 4 -5.21 -10.50 -2.19
N CYS A 5 -4.29 -11.22 -2.81
CA CYS A 5 -4.53 -12.58 -3.25
C CYS A 5 -4.07 -13.53 -2.15
N GLY A 6 -5.05 -14.12 -1.48
CA GLY A 6 -4.89 -15.26 -0.59
C GLY A 6 -5.21 -16.56 -1.34
N PHE A 7 -4.59 -17.65 -0.91
CA PHE A 7 -4.98 -18.99 -1.31
C PHE A 7 -5.36 -19.76 -0.05
N SER A 8 -6.60 -20.24 0.02
CA SER A 8 -7.14 -21.06 1.12
C SER A 8 -8.12 -22.06 0.55
N ASP A 9 -8.13 -23.28 1.10
CA ASP A 9 -9.12 -24.32 0.77
C ASP A 9 -9.24 -24.59 -0.75
N ASP A 10 -8.10 -24.76 -1.43
CA ASP A 10 -7.99 -24.95 -2.89
C ASP A 10 -8.56 -23.80 -3.74
N SER A 11 -8.80 -22.62 -3.14
CA SER A 11 -9.38 -21.46 -3.82
C SER A 11 -8.50 -20.21 -3.71
N PHE A 12 -8.49 -19.40 -4.78
CA PHE A 12 -7.92 -18.05 -4.76
C PHE A 12 -9.00 -17.06 -4.33
N ALA A 13 -8.74 -16.34 -3.26
CA ALA A 13 -9.57 -15.24 -2.80
C ALA A 13 -8.84 -13.92 -3.04
N PHE A 14 -9.58 -12.94 -3.59
CA PHE A 14 -9.10 -11.59 -3.79
C PHE A 14 -9.84 -10.64 -2.85
N ASP A 15 -9.11 -9.90 -2.03
CA ASP A 15 -9.67 -8.87 -1.15
C ASP A 15 -9.52 -7.45 -1.73
N PRO A 16 -10.59 -6.85 -2.28
CA PRO A 16 -10.54 -5.52 -2.87
C PRO A 16 -10.12 -4.44 -1.88
N ILE A 17 -10.40 -4.62 -0.58
CA ILE A 17 -10.10 -3.63 0.44
C ILE A 17 -8.61 -3.58 0.71
N THR A 18 -7.96 -4.72 0.97
CA THR A 18 -6.50 -4.76 1.14
C THR A 18 -5.77 -4.29 -0.13
N MET A 19 -6.30 -4.59 -1.32
CA MET A 19 -5.77 -4.00 -2.56
C MET A 19 -5.86 -2.48 -2.56
N ALA A 20 -7.02 -1.90 -2.24
CA ALA A 20 -7.20 -0.46 -2.26
C ALA A 20 -6.29 0.23 -1.24
N LEU A 21 -6.18 -0.33 -0.04
CA LEU A 21 -5.33 0.18 1.04
C LEU A 21 -3.84 0.16 0.71
N THR A 22 -3.41 -0.66 -0.25
CA THR A 22 -2.00 -0.73 -0.67
C THR A 22 -1.75 -0.01 -2.00
N ALA A 23 -2.68 -0.11 -2.94
CA ALA A 23 -2.58 0.49 -4.27
C ALA A 23 -2.74 2.02 -4.23
N ILE A 24 -3.67 2.56 -3.44
CA ILE A 24 -3.92 4.01 -3.39
C ILE A 24 -2.70 4.75 -2.82
N PRO A 25 -2.11 4.36 -1.66
CA PRO A 25 -0.90 5.01 -1.15
C PRO A 25 0.29 4.86 -2.09
N ALA A 26 0.46 3.69 -2.74
CA ALA A 26 1.52 3.47 -3.71
C ALA A 26 1.38 4.39 -4.93
N PHE A 27 0.16 4.59 -5.43
CA PHE A 27 -0.12 5.52 -6.52
C PHE A 27 0.26 6.96 -6.15
N ILE A 28 -0.13 7.41 -4.95
CA ILE A 28 0.21 8.74 -4.44
C ILE A 28 1.74 8.88 -4.28
N ALA A 29 2.42 7.86 -3.75
CA ALA A 29 3.86 7.86 -3.56
C ALA A 29 4.61 8.04 -4.90
N VAL A 30 4.20 7.29 -5.93
CA VAL A 30 4.78 7.40 -7.29
C VAL A 30 4.48 8.76 -7.90
N TRP A 31 3.24 9.24 -7.78
CA TRP A 31 2.85 10.56 -8.27
C TRP A 31 3.69 11.68 -7.64
N LEU A 32 3.90 11.64 -6.31
CA LEU A 32 4.75 12.59 -5.59
C LEU A 32 6.20 12.52 -6.09
N ARG A 33 6.75 11.31 -6.29
CA ARG A 33 8.12 11.16 -6.83
C ARG A 33 8.26 11.77 -8.21
N LEU A 34 7.32 11.48 -9.11
CA LEU A 34 7.35 11.98 -10.49
C LEU A 34 7.17 13.51 -10.55
N ARG A 35 6.38 14.08 -9.63
CA ARG A 35 6.12 15.53 -9.64
C ARG A 35 7.22 16.35 -8.96
N THR A 36 7.85 15.82 -7.92
CA THR A 36 8.83 16.56 -7.09
C THR A 36 10.27 16.12 -7.28
N GLY A 37 10.50 14.94 -7.89
CA GLY A 37 11.80 14.27 -7.91
C GLY A 37 12.24 13.72 -6.54
N SER A 38 11.52 14.03 -5.46
CA SER A 38 11.89 13.70 -4.09
C SER A 38 11.67 12.23 -3.76
N LEU A 39 12.71 11.60 -3.19
CA LEU A 39 12.66 10.27 -2.61
C LEU A 39 12.15 10.28 -1.16
N LEU A 40 12.28 11.41 -0.46
CA LEU A 40 11.95 11.51 0.95
C LEU A 40 10.43 11.51 1.18
N LEU A 41 9.66 12.17 0.30
CA LEU A 41 8.20 12.21 0.41
C LEU A 41 7.55 10.81 0.35
N PRO A 42 7.88 9.93 -0.63
CA PRO A 42 7.41 8.55 -0.63
C PRO A 42 7.76 7.76 0.64
N VAL A 43 8.99 7.94 1.15
CA VAL A 43 9.47 7.24 2.34
C VAL A 43 8.68 7.66 3.57
N LEU A 44 8.47 8.97 3.77
CA LEU A 44 7.67 9.47 4.88
C LEU A 44 6.21 9.00 4.79
N LEU A 45 5.61 9.05 3.60
CA LEU A 45 4.24 8.58 3.38
C LEU A 45 4.10 7.09 3.73
N HIS A 46 5.05 6.25 3.30
CA HIS A 46 5.03 4.82 3.59
C HIS A 46 5.17 4.54 5.10
N ASN A 47 6.15 5.19 5.75
CA ASN A 47 6.36 5.02 7.18
C ASN A 47 5.16 5.52 7.99
N PHE A 48 4.54 6.63 7.61
CA PHE A 48 3.31 7.12 8.23
C PHE A 48 2.16 6.12 8.12
N GLY A 49 1.98 5.49 6.95
CA GLY A 49 0.99 4.43 6.76
C GLY A 49 1.23 3.24 7.70
N ASN A 50 2.49 2.81 7.84
CA ASN A 50 2.85 1.73 8.78
C ASN A 50 2.60 2.13 10.24
N SER A 51 2.78 3.41 10.59
CA SER A 51 2.52 3.91 11.94
C SER A 51 1.07 3.77 12.37
N LEU A 52 0.12 3.83 11.42
CA LEU A 52 -1.31 3.68 11.73
C LEU A 52 -1.60 2.34 12.41
N SER A 53 -0.89 1.27 12.03
CA SER A 53 -1.03 -0.07 12.64
C SER A 53 -0.65 -0.13 14.13
N PHE A 54 0.00 0.90 14.69
CA PHE A 54 0.30 0.95 16.13
C PHE A 54 -0.76 1.71 16.94
N ILE A 55 -1.69 2.40 16.27
CA ILE A 55 -2.70 3.26 16.92
C ILE A 55 -4.07 2.55 16.98
N VAL A 56 -4.26 1.50 16.19
CA VAL A 56 -5.51 0.70 16.13
C VAL A 56 -5.33 -0.70 16.69
#